data_AF-A0A957ZD05-F1
#
_entry.id   AF-A0A957ZD05-F1
#
_cell.length_a   1.000
_cell.length_b   1.000
_cell.length_c   1.000
_cell.angle_alpha   90.00
_cell.angle_beta   90.00
_cell.angle_gamma   90.00
#
_symmetry.space_group_name_H-M   'P 1'
#
loop_
_entity.id
_entity.type
_entity.pdbx_description
1 polymer ?
#
loop_
_entity_poly.entity_id
_entity_poly.type
_entity_poly.pdbx_seq_one_letter_code
_entity_poly.pdbx_strand_id
1 'polypeptide(L)'
;MAQKDLITIVQHNRGTFRGKPIERRSWGYFMNLGFKAAQGKYILMISDDCLLTPGSVMNGYHHFEAARASGRNVGAVAFYWRNWPEQQEYWVGRTLGRKMLVNHGMYLRSALAEIGWIEEEYYTFYHADGDLCQKMWAQGYEVIDCPTAFLEQIVHTNY
;
A
#
# COMPACT_ATOMS: atom_id res chain seq x y z
N MET A 1 -8.20 -2.55 -23.19
CA MET A 1 -9.48 -2.25 -22.50
C MET A 1 -9.42 -0.81 -22.03
N ALA A 2 -10.45 0.01 -22.27
CA ALA A 2 -10.52 1.35 -21.67
C ALA A 2 -10.77 1.21 -20.15
N GLN A 3 -10.12 2.04 -19.33
CA GLN A 3 -10.40 2.11 -17.89
C GLN A 3 -11.85 2.57 -17.70
N LYS A 4 -12.71 1.69 -17.21
CA LYS A 4 -14.16 1.90 -17.24
C LYS A 4 -14.67 2.69 -16.04
N ASP A 5 -14.01 2.58 -14.89
CA ASP A 5 -14.50 3.15 -13.63
C ASP A 5 -13.35 3.80 -12.85
N LEU A 6 -13.50 5.10 -12.56
CA LEU A 6 -12.68 5.82 -11.58
C LEU A 6 -13.61 6.19 -10.43
N ILE A 7 -13.37 5.58 -9.27
CA ILE A 7 -14.08 5.90 -8.03
C ILE A 7 -13.18 6.81 -7.21
N THR A 8 -13.65 8.03 -6.98
CA THR A 8 -12.99 8.97 -6.06
C THR A 8 -13.75 8.99 -4.74
N ILE A 9 -13.04 8.77 -3.63
CA ILE A 9 -13.59 8.90 -2.28
C ILE A 9 -12.94 10.13 -1.64
N VAL A 10 -13.72 11.19 -1.41
CA VAL A 10 -13.27 12.41 -0.73
C VAL A 10 -13.91 12.46 0.65
N GLN A 11 -13.08 12.39 1.69
CA GLN A 11 -13.52 12.43 3.08
C GLN A 11 -12.63 13.38 3.86
N HIS A 12 -13.20 14.49 4.34
CA HIS A 12 -12.49 15.40 5.22
C HIS A 12 -12.25 14.74 6.58
N ASN A 13 -11.03 14.87 7.13
CA ASN A 13 -10.70 14.34 8.46
C ASN A 13 -10.77 15.38 9.58
N ARG A 14 -11.06 16.64 9.23
CA ARG A 14 -11.17 17.79 10.14
C ARG A 14 -12.28 18.70 9.64
N GLY A 15 -12.91 19.42 10.58
CA GLY A 15 -13.95 20.40 10.29
C GLY A 15 -15.33 19.97 10.80
N THR A 16 -16.36 20.53 10.19
CA THR A 16 -17.76 20.37 10.59
C THR A 16 -18.58 19.94 9.37
N PHE A 17 -19.42 18.93 9.54
CA PHE A 17 -20.36 18.48 8.52
C PHE A 17 -21.79 18.54 9.07
N ARG A 18 -22.67 19.28 8.38
CA ARG A 18 -24.07 19.50 8.81
C ARG A 18 -24.20 19.96 10.27
N GLY A 19 -23.34 20.89 10.69
CA GLY A 19 -23.33 21.44 12.05
C GLY A 19 -22.74 20.52 13.13
N LYS A 20 -22.24 19.33 12.78
CA LYS A 20 -21.57 18.41 13.71
C LYS A 20 -20.08 18.32 13.43
N PRO A 21 -19.21 18.27 14.45
CA PRO A 21 -17.79 18.05 14.24
C PRO A 21 -17.58 16.69 13.56
N ILE A 22 -16.65 16.64 12.61
CA ILE A 22 -16.29 15.41 11.93
C ILE A 22 -15.51 14.51 12.90
N GLU A 23 -15.92 13.24 12.99
CA GLU A 23 -15.16 12.23 13.71
C GLU A 23 -13.83 11.98 13.01
N ARG A 24 -12.73 12.09 13.77
CA ARG A 24 -11.40 11.87 13.24
C ARG A 24 -11.20 10.38 12.99
N ARG A 25 -10.70 10.06 11.80
CA ARG A 25 -10.36 8.72 11.36
C ARG A 25 -8.85 8.58 11.21
N SER A 26 -8.36 7.37 11.44
CA SER A 26 -6.97 7.00 11.23
C SER A 26 -6.62 6.93 9.75
N TRP A 27 -5.33 6.94 9.45
CA TRP A 27 -4.85 6.61 8.12
C TRP A 27 -5.30 5.21 7.68
N GLY A 28 -5.28 4.25 8.61
CA GLY A 28 -5.78 2.89 8.36
C GLY A 28 -7.23 2.85 7.89
N TYR A 29 -8.11 3.65 8.50
CA TYR A 29 -9.50 3.78 8.05
C TYR A 29 -9.58 4.23 6.58
N PHE A 30 -8.83 5.27 6.19
CA PHE A 30 -8.83 5.76 4.81
C PHE A 30 -8.30 4.73 3.81
N MET A 31 -7.21 4.03 4.17
CA MET A 31 -6.69 2.93 3.35
C MET A 31 -7.74 1.83 3.19
N ASN A 32 -8.46 1.48 4.25
CA ASN A 32 -9.51 0.46 4.20
C ASN A 32 -10.69 0.85 3.30
N LEU A 33 -11.03 2.13 3.16
CA LEU A 33 -12.04 2.56 2.17
C LEU A 33 -11.64 2.13 0.76
N GLY A 34 -10.39 2.40 0.37
CA GLY A 34 -9.84 1.99 -0.92
C GLY A 34 -9.71 0.47 -1.05
N PHE A 35 -9.17 -0.20 -0.02
CA PHE A 35 -8.94 -1.65 -0.04
C PHE A 35 -10.23 -2.45 -0.17
N LYS A 36 -11.27 -2.06 0.59
CA LYS A 36 -12.56 -2.74 0.60
C LYS A 36 -13.37 -2.45 -0.68
N ALA A 37 -13.23 -1.25 -1.26
CA ALA A 37 -13.88 -0.87 -2.51
C ALA A 37 -13.22 -1.48 -3.76
N ALA A 38 -11.92 -1.78 -3.72
CA ALA A 38 -11.20 -2.37 -4.84
C ALA A 38 -11.81 -3.73 -5.24
N GLN A 39 -11.89 -3.99 -6.54
CA GLN A 39 -12.46 -5.22 -7.11
C GLN A 39 -11.40 -6.13 -7.77
N GLY A 40 -10.19 -5.62 -7.98
CA GLY A 40 -9.10 -6.39 -8.57
C GLY A 40 -8.61 -7.51 -7.66
N LYS A 41 -8.01 -8.55 -8.27
CA LYS A 41 -7.26 -9.60 -7.54
C LYS A 41 -6.16 -8.98 -6.68
N TYR A 42 -5.48 -7.98 -7.24
CA TYR A 42 -4.42 -7.23 -6.60
C TYR A 42 -4.81 -5.77 -6.41
N ILE A 43 -4.33 -5.19 -5.32
CA ILE A 43 -4.51 -3.78 -4.97
C ILE A 43 -3.14 -3.13 -5.00
N LEU A 44 -2.94 -2.17 -5.90
CA LEU A 44 -1.76 -1.30 -5.88
C LEU A 44 -2.02 -0.13 -4.93
N MET A 45 -1.21 -0.01 -3.89
CA MET A 45 -1.23 1.09 -2.93
C MET A 45 0.03 1.94 -3.12
N ILE A 46 -0.18 3.23 -3.39
CA ILE A 46 0.87 4.25 -3.53
C ILE A 46 0.37 5.54 -2.89
N SER A 47 1.30 6.40 -2.46
CA SER A 47 0.94 7.76 -2.03
C SER A 47 0.59 8.63 -3.25
N ASP A 48 -0.09 9.75 -3.00
CA ASP A 48 -0.51 10.71 -4.02
C ASP A 48 0.63 11.62 -4.51
N ASP A 49 1.73 11.66 -3.77
CA ASP A 49 2.98 12.36 -4.10
C ASP A 49 3.98 11.49 -4.87
N CYS A 50 3.51 10.41 -5.50
CA CYS A 50 4.37 9.40 -6.10
C CYS A 50 4.22 9.29 -7.63
N LEU A 51 5.34 9.07 -8.32
CA LEU A 51 5.40 8.78 -9.75
C LEU A 51 5.93 7.34 -9.99
N LEU A 52 5.11 6.50 -10.61
CA LEU A 52 5.54 5.17 -11.03
C LEU A 52 6.46 5.25 -12.25
N THR A 53 7.62 4.60 -12.19
CA THR A 53 8.50 4.52 -13.36
C THR A 53 7.88 3.61 -14.44
N PRO A 54 8.24 3.78 -15.72
CA PRO A 54 7.70 2.96 -16.80
C PRO A 54 7.83 1.45 -16.52
N GLY A 55 6.71 0.73 -16.63
CA GLY A 55 6.67 -0.73 -16.43
C GLY A 55 6.53 -1.20 -14.98
N SER A 56 6.69 -0.34 -13.97
CA SER A 56 6.71 -0.75 -12.56
C SER A 56 5.49 -1.55 -12.13
N VAL A 57 4.29 -1.14 -12.55
CA VAL A 57 3.04 -1.83 -12.23
C VAL A 57 3.05 -3.25 -12.78
N MET A 58 3.41 -3.41 -14.05
CA MET A 58 3.42 -4.72 -14.70
C MET A 58 4.54 -5.61 -14.18
N ASN A 59 5.70 -5.03 -13.87
CA ASN A 59 6.81 -5.75 -13.24
C ASN A 59 6.39 -6.33 -11.89
N GLY A 60 5.74 -5.53 -11.04
CA GLY A 60 5.17 -5.98 -9.78
C GLY A 60 4.12 -7.08 -9.96
N TYR A 61 3.19 -6.92 -10.92
CA TYR A 61 2.18 -7.92 -11.24
C TYR A 61 2.79 -9.26 -11.67
N HIS A 62 3.72 -9.24 -12.64
CA HIS A 62 4.36 -10.46 -13.15
C HIS A 62 5.21 -11.13 -12.07
N HIS A 63 5.93 -10.36 -11.26
CA HIS A 63 6.68 -10.87 -10.13
C HIS A 63 5.76 -11.57 -9.11
N PHE A 64 4.61 -10.96 -8.82
CA PHE A 64 3.64 -11.52 -7.89
C PHE A 64 3.03 -12.83 -8.40
N GLU A 65 2.60 -12.86 -9.66
CA GLU A 65 2.08 -14.05 -10.32
C GLU A 65 3.12 -15.18 -10.36
N ALA A 66 4.36 -14.88 -10.77
CA ALA A 66 5.43 -15.86 -10.86
C ALA A 66 5.77 -16.47 -9.49
N ALA A 67 5.84 -15.66 -8.43
CA ALA A 67 6.10 -16.15 -7.10
C ALA A 67 4.98 -17.05 -6.57
N ARG A 68 3.70 -16.71 -6.83
CA ARG A 68 2.58 -17.58 -6.45
C ARG A 68 2.52 -18.85 -7.28
N ALA A 69 2.85 -18.78 -8.58
CA ALA A 69 2.89 -19.94 -9.47
C ALA A 69 3.98 -20.96 -9.07
N SER A 70 5.03 -20.54 -8.37
CA SER A 70 6.04 -21.45 -7.81
C SER A 70 5.64 -22.08 -6.47
N GLY A 71 4.39 -21.89 -6.03
CA GLY A 71 3.85 -22.48 -4.80
C GLY A 71 4.09 -21.65 -3.54
N ARG A 72 4.69 -20.46 -3.65
CA ARG A 72 4.91 -19.57 -2.49
C ARG A 72 3.61 -18.89 -2.06
N ASN A 73 3.41 -18.76 -0.75
CA ASN A 73 2.21 -18.11 -0.22
C ASN A 73 2.38 -16.59 -0.11
N VAL A 74 2.65 -15.92 -1.24
CA VAL A 74 2.93 -14.48 -1.24
C VAL A 74 1.63 -13.68 -1.06
N GLY A 75 1.57 -12.83 -0.04
CA GLY A 75 0.43 -11.95 0.26
C GLY A 75 0.62 -10.51 -0.22
N ALA A 76 1.86 -10.06 -0.41
CA ALA A 76 2.15 -8.72 -0.89
C ALA A 76 3.54 -8.59 -1.55
N VAL A 77 3.69 -7.55 -2.38
CA VAL A 77 4.91 -7.20 -3.11
C VAL A 77 5.24 -5.71 -2.87
N ALA A 78 6.38 -5.45 -2.24
CA ALA A 78 6.93 -4.11 -2.03
C ALA A 78 7.62 -3.59 -3.30
N PHE A 79 7.33 -2.34 -3.65
CA PHE A 79 8.01 -1.62 -4.71
C PHE A 79 9.13 -0.79 -4.12
N TYR A 80 10.23 -0.71 -4.86
CA TYR A 80 11.38 0.09 -4.50
C TYR A 80 11.08 1.57 -4.71
N TRP A 81 11.40 2.41 -3.73
CA TRP A 81 11.12 3.84 -3.82
C TRP A 81 12.30 4.68 -3.32
N ARG A 82 12.30 5.96 -3.70
CA ARG A 82 13.25 6.98 -3.23
C ARG A 82 12.57 8.34 -3.18
N ASN A 83 13.04 9.21 -2.30
CA ASN A 83 12.70 10.63 -2.32
C ASN A 83 13.44 11.31 -3.48
N TRP A 84 12.75 11.69 -4.54
CA TRP A 84 13.37 12.39 -5.66
C TRP A 84 13.21 13.91 -5.51
N PRO A 85 14.28 14.72 -5.76
CA PRO A 85 15.61 14.34 -6.24
C PRO A 85 16.67 14.08 -5.13
N GLU A 86 16.27 14.11 -3.86
CA GLU A 86 17.20 14.10 -2.72
C GLU A 86 17.99 12.79 -2.55
N GLN A 87 17.34 11.66 -2.81
CA GLN A 87 17.89 10.32 -2.68
C GLN A 87 18.23 9.75 -4.06
N GLN A 88 19.43 9.16 -4.16
CA GLN A 88 19.88 8.50 -5.39
C GLN A 88 19.44 7.04 -5.44
N GLU A 89 19.55 6.35 -4.32
CA GLU A 89 19.30 4.91 -4.22
C GLU A 89 17.84 4.62 -3.90
N TYR A 90 17.31 3.58 -4.56
CA TYR A 90 16.00 3.05 -4.25
C TYR A 90 16.07 2.03 -3.12
N TRP A 91 15.02 1.98 -2.30
CA TRP A 91 14.96 1.06 -1.16
C TRP A 91 13.55 0.57 -0.87
N VAL A 92 13.46 -0.43 0.01
CA VAL A 92 12.22 -0.97 0.55
C VAL A 92 12.29 -1.02 2.07
N GLY A 93 11.16 -0.80 2.73
CA GLY A 93 11.09 -0.75 4.19
C GLY A 93 11.09 -2.13 4.84
N ARG A 94 11.53 -2.18 6.10
CA ARG A 94 11.38 -3.35 6.97
C ARG A 94 10.74 -2.96 8.30
N THR A 95 9.85 -3.82 8.77
CA THR A 95 9.15 -3.69 10.06
C THR A 95 9.83 -4.57 11.11
N LEU A 96 9.23 -4.66 12.30
CA LEU A 96 9.74 -5.41 13.46
C LEU A 96 10.23 -6.82 13.06
N GLY A 97 11.38 -7.23 13.60
CA GLY A 97 12.00 -8.50 13.24
C GLY A 97 12.61 -8.55 11.84
N ARG A 98 12.91 -7.39 11.22
CA ARG A 98 13.48 -7.25 9.86
C ARG A 98 12.60 -7.85 8.76
N LYS A 99 11.31 -8.02 9.04
CA LYS A 99 10.31 -8.49 8.08
C LYS A 99 10.02 -7.40 7.04
N MET A 100 9.83 -7.79 5.78
CA MET A 100 9.50 -6.84 4.72
C MET A 100 8.16 -6.14 5.02
N LEU A 101 8.09 -4.83 4.73
CA LEU A 101 6.84 -4.06 4.74
C LEU A 101 6.56 -3.47 3.35
N VAL A 102 5.30 -3.19 3.06
CA VAL A 102 4.88 -2.56 1.79
C VAL A 102 4.43 -1.13 2.05
N ASN A 103 5.35 -0.19 1.85
CA ASN A 103 5.06 1.24 1.91
C ASN A 103 4.39 1.70 0.61
N HIS A 104 4.91 1.20 -0.51
CA HIS A 104 4.28 1.27 -1.83
C HIS A 104 4.36 -0.11 -2.46
N GLY A 105 3.33 -0.52 -3.20
CA GLY A 105 3.33 -1.78 -3.92
C GLY A 105 1.97 -2.47 -3.92
N MET A 106 2.00 -3.79 -4.15
CA MET A 106 0.79 -4.57 -4.40
C MET A 106 0.44 -5.49 -3.24
N TYR A 107 -0.85 -5.61 -2.95
CA TYR A 107 -1.39 -6.58 -2.00
C TYR A 107 -2.33 -7.55 -2.70
N LEU A 108 -2.35 -8.82 -2.28
CA LEU A 108 -3.41 -9.75 -2.63
C LEU A 108 -4.66 -9.39 -1.84
N ARG A 109 -5.74 -9.03 -2.54
CA ARG A 109 -6.98 -8.58 -1.89
C ARG A 109 -7.57 -9.63 -0.96
N SER A 110 -7.54 -10.90 -1.35
CA SER A 110 -8.06 -11.99 -0.52
C SER A 110 -7.24 -12.17 0.77
N ALA A 111 -5.92 -11.99 0.71
CA ALA A 111 -5.07 -12.04 1.90
C ALA A 111 -5.40 -10.88 2.85
N LEU A 112 -5.58 -9.66 2.34
CA LEU A 112 -6.02 -8.51 3.15
C LEU A 112 -7.35 -8.78 3.86
N ALA A 113 -8.32 -9.38 3.17
CA ALA A 113 -9.60 -9.72 3.77
C ALA A 113 -9.46 -10.80 4.86
N GLU A 114 -8.66 -11.83 4.62
CA GLU A 114 -8.43 -12.94 5.54
C GLU A 114 -7.76 -12.48 6.85
N ILE A 115 -6.79 -11.57 6.76
CA ILE A 115 -6.09 -11.06 7.95
C ILE A 115 -6.85 -9.93 8.68
N GLY A 116 -8.07 -9.62 8.26
CA GLY A 116 -8.92 -8.62 8.91
C GLY A 116 -8.64 -7.16 8.53
N TRP A 117 -8.02 -6.93 7.37
CA TRP A 117 -7.70 -5.59 6.84
C TRP A 117 -6.71 -4.79 7.71
N ILE A 118 -6.46 -3.52 7.37
CA ILE A 118 -5.55 -2.66 8.16
C ILE A 118 -6.20 -2.26 9.48
N GLU A 119 -5.36 -2.08 10.50
CA GLU A 119 -5.79 -1.64 11.84
C GLU A 119 -6.25 -0.18 11.80
N GLU A 120 -7.43 0.11 12.35
CA GLU A 120 -8.08 1.42 12.25
C GLU A 120 -8.05 2.22 13.56
N GLU A 121 -7.82 1.60 14.71
CA GLU A 121 -8.01 2.22 16.02
C GLU A 121 -6.69 2.64 16.68
N TYR A 122 -5.70 1.75 16.72
CA TYR A 122 -4.48 1.97 17.52
C TYR A 122 -3.46 2.91 16.86
N TYR A 123 -3.50 3.05 15.53
CA TYR A 123 -2.56 3.88 14.78
C TYR A 123 -3.27 5.08 14.17
N THR A 124 -2.92 6.30 14.61
CA THR A 124 -3.54 7.50 14.03
C THR A 124 -3.08 7.74 12.60
N PHE A 125 -1.79 7.57 12.32
CA PHE A 125 -1.21 7.85 11.00
C PHE A 125 -0.14 6.83 10.60
N TYR A 126 0.99 6.80 11.31
CA TYR A 126 2.10 5.90 11.00
C TYR A 126 1.93 4.51 11.63
N HIS A 127 2.66 3.54 11.07
CA HIS A 127 2.84 2.15 11.52
C HIS A 127 1.71 1.17 11.21
N ALA A 128 0.54 1.63 10.75
CA ALA A 128 -0.56 0.75 10.39
C ALA A 128 -0.21 -0.19 9.22
N ASP A 129 0.60 0.27 8.26
CA ASP A 129 1.15 -0.50 7.14
C ASP A 129 2.18 -1.55 7.61
N GLY A 130 3.05 -1.17 8.55
CA GLY A 130 3.97 -2.08 9.21
C GLY A 130 3.25 -3.19 9.98
N ASP A 131 2.20 -2.85 10.73
CA ASP A 131 1.33 -3.80 11.44
C ASP A 131 0.59 -4.73 10.47
N LEU A 132 0.07 -4.19 9.36
CA LEU A 132 -0.59 -4.98 8.32
C LEU A 132 0.32 -6.08 7.76
N CYS A 133 1.56 -5.72 7.43
CA CYS A 133 2.53 -6.71 6.97
C CYS A 133 2.88 -7.72 8.09
N GLN A 134 2.92 -7.30 9.36
CA GLN A 134 3.11 -8.25 10.47
C GLN A 134 1.97 -9.26 10.59
N LYS A 135 0.73 -8.82 10.45
CA LYS A 135 -0.44 -9.71 10.40
C LYS A 135 -0.34 -10.71 9.24
N MET A 136 0.10 -10.27 8.07
CA MET A 136 0.40 -11.17 6.94
C MET A 136 1.43 -12.23 7.32
N TRP A 137 2.59 -11.80 7.83
CA TRP A 137 3.65 -12.72 8.25
C TRP A 137 3.20 -13.69 9.34
N ALA A 138 2.37 -13.25 10.29
CA ALA A 138 1.84 -14.09 11.36
C ALA A 138 0.86 -15.16 10.86
N GLN A 139 0.15 -14.88 9.76
CA GLN A 139 -0.77 -15.80 9.09
C GLN A 139 -0.08 -16.65 8.00
N GLY A 140 1.26 -16.66 7.95
CA GLY A 140 2.02 -17.49 7.01
C GLY A 140 2.05 -16.94 5.58
N TYR A 141 1.67 -15.69 5.36
CA TYR A 141 1.89 -15.00 4.10
C TYR A 141 3.31 -14.45 4.01
N GLU A 142 3.91 -14.53 2.83
CA GLU A 142 5.17 -13.87 2.52
C GLU A 142 4.93 -12.46 1.98
N VAL A 143 5.76 -11.52 2.42
CA VAL A 143 5.88 -10.18 1.81
C VAL A 143 7.25 -10.09 1.15
N ILE A 144 7.27 -9.87 -0.16
CA ILE A 144 8.50 -9.88 -0.96
C ILE A 144 8.73 -8.52 -1.61
N ASP A 145 9.94 -8.22 -2.03
CA ASP A 145 10.25 -7.05 -2.84
C ASP A 145 10.30 -7.38 -4.34
N CYS A 146 10.03 -6.38 -5.18
CA CYS A 146 10.20 -6.50 -6.63
C CYS A 146 11.32 -5.56 -7.11
N PRO A 147 12.55 -6.07 -7.35
CA PRO A 147 13.72 -5.24 -7.68
C PRO A 147 13.65 -4.62 -9.08
N THR A 148 12.54 -4.77 -9.80
CA THR A 148 12.28 -4.15 -11.11
C THR A 148 11.04 -3.24 -11.08
N ALA A 149 10.41 -3.04 -9.92
CA ALA A 149 9.28 -2.14 -9.76
C ALA A 149 9.69 -0.92 -8.93
N PHE A 150 9.84 0.23 -9.60
CA PHE A 150 10.34 1.46 -9.00
C PHE A 150 9.28 2.57 -8.95
N LEU A 151 9.41 3.42 -7.95
CA LEU A 151 8.57 4.59 -7.76
C LEU A 151 9.40 5.76 -7.22
N GLU A 152 9.10 6.97 -7.67
CA GLU A 152 9.71 8.20 -7.17
C GLU A 152 8.71 8.92 -6.28
N GLN A 153 9.04 9.09 -5.00
CA GLN A 153 8.28 9.97 -4.11
C GLN A 153 8.78 11.40 -4.34
N ILE A 154 7.89 12.28 -4.77
CA ILE A 154 8.21 13.67 -5.10
C ILE A 154 8.21 14.47 -3.80
N VAL A 155 9.39 14.90 -3.36
CA VAL A 155 9.50 15.72 -2.15
C VAL A 155 8.74 17.03 -2.38
N HIS A 156 7.76 17.29 -1.51
CA HIS A 156 6.98 18.52 -1.56
C HIS A 156 7.89 19.74 -1.35
N THR A 157 8.07 20.54 -2.40
CA THR A 157 8.80 21.81 -2.37
C THR A 157 7.96 22.95 -1.80
N ASN A 158 7.02 22.67 -0.90
CA ASN A 158 6.24 23.71 -0.22
C ASN A 158 7.12 24.35 0.88
N TYR A 159 8.13 25.10 0.44
CA TYR A 159 8.82 26.12 1.22
C TYR A 159 8.12 27.46 1.02
#